data_AF-R1FKL1-F1
#
_entry.id   AF-R1FKL1-F1
#
_cell.length_a   1.000
_cell.length_b   1.000
_cell.length_c   1.000
_cell.angle_alpha   90.00
_cell.angle_beta   90.00
_cell.angle_gamma   90.00
#
_symmetry.space_group_name_H-M   'P 1'
#
loop_
_entity.id
_entity.type
_entity.pdbx_description
1 polymer ?
#
loop_
_entity_poly.entity_id
_entity_poly.type
_entity_poly.pdbx_seq_one_letter_code
_entity_poly.pdbx_strand_id
1 'polypeptide(L)'
;MNMWTACAAVSSTTVPSLAIDPLITRLLRANGAAAFPPSLDEINAAAEGLTVWRHALAAGRLPDYGGTDGGLPPWPPQPLLGTLTDTLSRLSLPRATARHPSLVPAALAAVLAAASEFDARRVAAIALSVESEWASPLRGVRAVEGLGGGSGGDVGALTAAPGDSFSLADGLWRHSGWSALEGVQAKLRELDELSELVASLGQRAAPEGTPIRGPAAAPSAALSELSPRELSGLS
;
A
#
# COMPACT_ATOMS: atom_id res chain seq x y z
N MET A 1 66.11 -17.99 16.12
CA MET A 1 64.90 -18.42 15.39
C MET A 1 63.76 -18.48 16.38
N ASN A 2 63.01 -17.39 16.53
CA ASN A 2 61.89 -17.31 17.47
C ASN A 2 60.58 -17.36 16.66
N MET A 3 59.90 -18.49 16.77
CA MET A 3 58.55 -18.72 16.25
C MET A 3 57.55 -17.89 17.08
N TRP A 4 56.91 -16.91 16.45
CA TRP A 4 55.70 -16.28 16.97
C TRP A 4 54.49 -17.09 16.52
N THR A 5 53.82 -17.72 17.48
CA THR A 5 52.56 -18.44 17.27
C THR A 5 51.42 -17.45 17.27
N ALA A 6 50.80 -17.23 16.11
CA ALA A 6 49.60 -16.43 15.96
C ALA A 6 48.38 -17.20 16.49
N CYS A 7 47.87 -16.81 17.66
CA CYS A 7 46.54 -17.21 18.13
C CYS A 7 45.48 -16.45 17.34
N ALA A 8 44.92 -17.09 16.30
CA ALA A 8 43.68 -16.63 15.70
C ALA A 8 42.53 -16.89 16.69
N ALA A 9 42.05 -15.83 17.33
CA ALA A 9 40.84 -15.87 18.15
C ALA A 9 39.64 -16.08 17.21
N VAL A 10 39.15 -17.33 17.12
CA VAL A 10 37.85 -17.65 16.58
C VAL A 10 36.81 -16.97 17.48
N SER A 11 36.34 -15.81 17.05
CA SER A 11 35.19 -15.15 17.67
C SER A 11 34.00 -16.04 17.40
N SER A 12 33.54 -16.75 18.43
CA SER A 12 32.34 -17.56 18.38
C SER A 12 31.17 -16.63 18.08
N THR A 13 30.69 -16.63 16.84
CA THR A 13 29.45 -15.95 16.46
C THR A 13 28.32 -16.70 17.15
N THR A 14 28.01 -16.33 18.39
CA THR A 14 26.82 -16.79 19.08
C THR A 14 25.64 -16.37 18.22
N VAL A 15 24.98 -17.34 17.57
CA VAL A 15 23.76 -17.11 16.82
C VAL A 15 22.75 -16.58 17.85
N PRO A 16 22.31 -15.30 17.76
CA PRO A 16 21.36 -14.78 18.71
C PRO A 16 20.09 -15.62 18.60
N SER A 17 19.68 -16.20 19.72
CA SER A 17 18.39 -16.87 19.84
C SER A 17 17.32 -15.97 19.24
N LEU A 18 16.54 -16.53 18.30
CA LEU A 18 15.38 -15.93 17.62
C LEU A 18 14.22 -15.67 18.59
N ALA A 19 14.53 -15.20 19.81
CA ALA A 19 13.56 -14.58 20.68
C ALA A 19 13.04 -13.35 19.94
N ILE A 20 11.85 -13.49 19.36
CA ILE A 20 11.13 -12.42 18.68
C ILE A 20 11.22 -11.19 19.58
N ASP A 21 11.84 -10.13 19.08
CA ASP A 21 12.07 -8.92 19.88
C ASP A 21 10.71 -8.46 20.44
N PRO A 22 10.60 -8.21 21.76
CA PRO A 22 9.34 -7.75 22.34
C PRO A 22 8.83 -6.46 21.69
N LEU A 23 9.72 -5.64 21.10
CA LEU A 23 9.35 -4.47 20.30
C LEU A 23 8.67 -4.86 18.99
N ILE A 24 9.17 -5.88 18.29
CA ILE A 24 8.52 -6.42 17.08
C ILE A 24 7.14 -6.97 17.43
N THR A 25 7.04 -7.71 18.54
CA THR A 25 5.73 -8.22 19.01
C THR A 25 4.76 -7.08 19.32
N ARG A 26 5.26 -5.98 19.89
CA ARG A 26 4.46 -4.78 20.19
C ARG A 26 4.06 -4.03 18.93
N LEU A 27 4.92 -3.97 17.92
CA LEU A 27 4.66 -3.40 16.60
C LEU A 27 3.54 -4.18 15.90
N LEU A 28 3.66 -5.51 15.85
CA LEU A 28 2.63 -6.42 15.32
C LEU A 28 1.30 -6.28 16.05
N ARG A 29 1.32 -6.12 17.38
CA ARG A 29 0.10 -5.92 18.18
C ARG A 29 -0.54 -4.56 17.96
N ALA A 30 0.27 -3.49 17.91
CA ALA A 30 -0.22 -2.14 17.66
C ALA A 30 -0.89 -2.04 16.28
N ASN A 31 -0.35 -2.76 15.29
CA ASN A 31 -0.87 -2.78 13.93
C ASN A 31 -1.99 -3.79 13.68
N GLY A 32 -2.24 -4.73 14.60
CA GLY A 32 -3.36 -5.69 14.47
C GLY A 32 -4.76 -5.04 14.49
N ALA A 33 -4.86 -3.75 14.83
CA ALA A 33 -6.09 -2.97 14.76
C ALA A 33 -6.19 -2.12 13.47
N ALA A 34 -5.14 -2.09 12.63
CA ALA A 34 -5.17 -1.36 11.38
C ALA A 34 -6.02 -2.10 10.35
N ALA A 35 -6.71 -1.33 9.49
CA ALA A 35 -7.51 -1.87 8.39
C ALA A 35 -6.68 -2.64 7.36
N PHE A 36 -5.37 -2.38 7.31
CA PHE A 36 -4.40 -3.06 6.45
C PHE A 36 -3.21 -3.51 7.30
N PRO A 37 -2.86 -4.82 7.30
CA PRO A 37 -1.67 -5.28 7.95
C PRO A 37 -0.43 -4.73 7.22
N PRO A 38 0.64 -4.33 7.95
CA PRO A 38 1.87 -3.88 7.33
C PRO A 38 2.49 -5.00 6.49
N SER A 39 3.14 -4.63 5.39
CA SER A 39 3.87 -5.59 4.57
C SER A 39 5.09 -6.15 5.31
N LEU A 40 5.55 -7.34 4.89
CA LEU A 40 6.73 -7.97 5.52
C LEU A 40 7.98 -7.09 5.36
N ASP A 41 8.10 -6.40 4.24
CA ASP A 41 9.20 -5.48 3.95
C ASP A 41 9.18 -4.26 4.86
N GLU A 42 8.00 -3.71 5.16
CA GLU A 42 7.86 -2.63 6.16
C GLU A 42 8.28 -3.08 7.56
N ILE A 43 7.88 -4.29 7.96
CA ILE A 43 8.26 -4.86 9.26
C ILE A 43 9.79 -5.03 9.33
N ASN A 44 10.41 -5.53 8.25
CA ASN A 44 11.86 -5.70 8.18
C ASN A 44 12.59 -4.35 8.21
N ALA A 45 12.15 -3.38 7.42
CA ALA A 45 12.71 -2.03 7.41
C ALA A 45 12.58 -1.35 8.79
N ALA A 46 11.46 -1.55 9.49
CA ALA A 46 11.27 -1.05 10.84
C ALA A 46 12.20 -1.74 11.85
N ALA A 47 12.37 -3.06 11.75
CA ALA A 47 13.27 -3.81 12.62
C ALA A 47 14.72 -3.36 12.42
N GLU A 48 15.18 -3.26 11.18
CA GLU A 48 16.52 -2.77 10.83
C GLU A 48 16.71 -1.33 11.31
N GLY A 49 15.74 -0.45 11.06
CA GLY A 49 15.70 0.90 11.57
C GLY A 49 15.88 0.97 13.08
N LEU A 50 15.09 0.20 13.84
CA LEU A 50 15.19 0.11 15.30
C LEU A 50 16.56 -0.37 15.76
N THR A 51 17.22 -1.27 15.01
CA THR A 51 18.59 -1.66 15.34
C THR A 51 19.56 -0.48 15.18
N VAL A 52 19.45 0.31 14.12
CA VAL A 52 20.27 1.53 13.92
C VAL A 52 20.03 2.52 15.07
N TRP A 53 18.76 2.79 15.39
CA TRP A 53 18.38 3.64 16.52
C TRP A 53 18.96 3.15 17.84
N ARG A 54 18.91 1.84 18.11
CA ARG A 54 19.46 1.25 19.32
C ARG A 54 20.96 1.50 19.43
N HIS A 55 21.71 1.24 18.35
CA HIS A 55 23.16 1.44 18.33
C HIS A 55 23.52 2.93 18.48
N ALA A 56 22.81 3.82 17.79
CA ALA A 56 23.01 5.26 17.89
C ALA A 56 22.76 5.78 19.31
N LEU A 57 21.62 5.44 19.91
CA LEU A 57 21.26 5.86 21.27
C LEU A 57 22.20 5.28 22.33
N ALA A 58 22.64 4.03 22.17
CA ALA A 58 23.64 3.42 23.05
C ALA A 58 25.00 4.13 22.94
N ALA A 59 25.36 4.60 21.75
CA ALA A 59 26.56 5.41 21.52
C ALA A 59 26.38 6.90 21.90
N GLY A 60 25.19 7.29 22.37
CA GLY A 60 24.91 8.66 22.78
C GLY A 60 24.72 9.66 21.64
N ARG A 61 24.39 9.18 20.45
CA ARG A 61 24.14 9.99 19.25
C ARG A 61 22.74 9.70 18.69
N LEU A 62 22.31 10.52 17.74
CA LEU A 62 21.13 10.23 16.92
C LEU A 62 21.56 9.54 15.62
N PRO A 63 20.69 8.75 14.98
CA PRO A 63 20.99 8.16 13.68
C PRO A 63 21.33 9.22 12.64
N ASP A 64 22.41 8.99 11.88
CA ASP A 64 22.81 9.81 10.75
C ASP A 64 22.76 8.97 9.46
N TYR A 65 21.58 8.96 8.85
CA TYR A 65 21.33 8.26 7.59
C TYR A 65 22.01 8.92 6.38
N GLY A 66 22.56 10.13 6.53
CA GLY A 66 23.39 10.78 5.50
C GLY A 66 24.88 10.44 5.63
N GLY A 67 25.27 9.79 6.72
CA GLY A 67 26.66 9.56 7.08
C GLY A 67 26.93 8.12 7.51
N THR A 68 27.29 7.93 8.79
CA THR A 68 27.80 6.65 9.31
C THR A 68 26.79 5.50 9.28
N ASP A 69 25.50 5.83 9.28
CA ASP A 69 24.42 4.86 9.24
C ASP A 69 23.79 4.79 7.82
N GLY A 70 24.44 5.41 6.83
CA GLY A 70 24.02 5.44 5.43
C GLY A 70 24.24 4.09 4.74
N GLY A 71 23.13 3.44 4.38
CA GLY A 71 23.13 2.12 3.75
C GLY A 71 21.76 1.47 3.80
N LEU A 72 20.96 1.87 4.79
CA LEU A 72 19.56 1.51 4.89
C LEU A 72 18.67 2.72 4.60
N PRO A 73 17.46 2.50 4.07
CA PRO A 73 16.48 3.57 3.96
C PRO A 73 16.22 4.16 5.36
N PRO A 74 16.11 5.49 5.48
CA PRO A 74 15.87 6.13 6.77
C PRO A 74 14.54 5.65 7.34
N TRP A 75 14.59 5.09 8.54
CA TRP A 75 13.41 4.70 9.29
C TRP A 75 13.38 5.46 10.63
N PRO A 76 12.26 6.07 11.03
CA PRO A 76 11.01 6.17 10.28
C PRO A 76 11.12 7.07 9.02
N PRO A 77 10.15 7.03 8.09
CA PRO A 77 10.16 7.90 6.92
C PRO A 77 10.03 9.38 7.28
N GLN A 78 10.44 10.25 6.34
CA GLN A 78 10.20 11.70 6.47
C GLN A 78 8.69 12.02 6.33
N PRO A 79 8.19 13.08 6.99
CA PRO A 79 8.88 14.09 7.80
C PRO A 79 9.07 13.71 9.28
N LEU A 80 8.59 12.52 9.69
CA LEU A 80 8.60 12.11 11.09
C LEU A 80 10.02 12.01 11.64
N LEU A 81 10.95 11.46 10.86
CA LEU A 81 12.36 11.35 11.26
C LEU A 81 12.96 12.70 11.68
N GLY A 82 12.78 13.74 10.87
CA GLY A 82 13.28 15.08 11.20
C GLY A 82 12.68 15.65 12.49
N THR A 83 11.39 15.40 12.72
CA THR A 83 10.70 15.86 13.94
C THR A 83 11.17 15.08 15.18
N LEU A 84 11.36 13.77 15.05
CA LEU A 84 11.86 12.92 16.13
C LEU A 84 13.30 13.26 16.49
N THR A 85 14.19 13.45 15.52
CA THR A 85 15.58 13.81 15.81
C THR A 85 15.68 15.18 16.47
N ASP A 86 14.93 16.18 16.03
CA ASP A 86 14.87 17.50 16.67
C ASP A 86 14.35 17.41 18.11
N THR A 87 13.23 16.72 18.34
CA THR A 87 12.65 16.56 19.68
C THR A 87 13.58 15.83 20.65
N LEU A 88 14.18 14.71 20.23
CA LEU A 88 15.14 13.96 21.05
C LEU A 88 16.42 14.76 21.33
N SER A 89 16.87 15.56 20.37
CA SER A 89 18.01 16.48 20.53
C SER A 89 17.69 17.55 21.58
N ARG A 90 16.52 18.20 21.51
CA ARG A 90 16.06 19.20 22.50
C ARG A 90 15.94 18.62 23.91
N LEU A 91 15.50 17.37 24.03
CA LEU A 91 15.42 16.65 25.30
C LEU A 91 16.79 16.17 25.81
N SER A 92 17.87 16.37 25.04
CA SER A 92 19.20 15.83 25.34
C SER A 92 19.19 14.30 25.58
N LEU A 93 18.25 13.59 24.96
CA LEU A 93 18.06 12.15 25.15
C LEU A 93 19.28 11.31 24.77
N PRO A 94 20.01 11.59 23.67
CA PRO A 94 21.23 10.86 23.34
C PRO A 94 22.27 10.92 24.47
N ARG A 95 22.44 12.09 25.08
CA ARG A 95 23.36 12.26 26.21
C ARG A 95 22.87 11.52 27.45
N ALA A 96 21.56 11.50 27.69
CA ALA A 96 20.95 10.78 28.81
C ALA A 96 21.09 9.26 28.64
N THR A 97 20.87 8.71 27.45
CA THR A 97 21.02 7.27 27.17
C THR A 97 22.47 6.82 27.22
N ALA A 98 23.43 7.66 26.82
CA ALA A 98 24.86 7.39 26.99
C ALA A 98 25.27 7.24 28.47
N ARG A 99 24.70 8.09 29.34
CA ARG A 99 24.94 8.04 30.79
C ARG A 99 24.19 6.91 31.47
N HIS A 100 23.02 6.57 30.96
CA HIS A 100 22.11 5.57 31.52
C HIS A 100 21.63 4.61 30.43
N PRO A 101 22.42 3.56 30.10
CA PRO A 101 22.06 2.61 29.04
C PRO A 101 20.72 1.88 29.27
N SER A 102 20.27 1.81 30.52
CA SER A 102 18.94 1.28 30.89
C SER A 102 17.77 2.08 30.31
N LEU A 103 17.99 3.33 29.87
CA LEU A 103 16.97 4.16 29.23
C LEU A 103 16.79 3.86 27.74
N VAL A 104 17.73 3.16 27.09
CA VAL A 104 17.67 2.89 25.64
C VAL A 104 16.38 2.15 25.25
N PRO A 105 15.94 1.07 25.93
CA PRO A 105 14.70 0.39 25.57
C PRO A 105 13.46 1.27 25.72
N ALA A 106 13.44 2.17 26.72
CA ALA A 106 12.33 3.10 26.92
C ALA A 106 12.28 4.17 25.82
N ALA A 107 13.45 4.71 25.42
CA ALA A 107 13.56 5.64 24.30
C ALA A 107 13.14 4.99 22.97
N LEU A 108 13.56 3.75 22.70
CA LEU A 108 13.14 2.99 21.52
C LEU A 108 11.65 2.71 21.52
N ALA A 109 11.06 2.35 22.66
CA ALA A 109 9.62 2.15 22.78
C ALA A 109 8.84 3.45 22.50
N ALA A 110 9.37 4.61 22.91
CA ALA A 110 8.76 5.91 22.62
C ALA A 110 8.87 6.28 21.13
N VAL A 111 10.03 6.05 20.49
CA VAL A 111 10.22 6.23 19.03
C VAL A 111 9.24 5.35 18.25
N LEU A 112 9.15 4.07 18.64
CA LEU A 112 8.24 3.12 18.01
C LEU A 112 6.77 3.54 18.16
N ALA A 113 6.36 3.96 19.35
CA ALA A 113 5.01 4.45 19.60
C ALA A 113 4.69 5.67 18.72
N ALA A 114 5.60 6.64 18.64
CA ALA A 114 5.43 7.82 17.80
C ALA A 114 5.34 7.48 16.31
N ALA A 115 6.15 6.52 15.82
CA ALA A 115 6.06 6.02 14.45
C ALA A 115 4.69 5.38 14.17
N SER A 116 4.23 4.46 15.02
CA SER A 116 2.93 3.80 14.85
C SER A 116 1.76 4.78 14.88
N GLU A 117 1.82 5.81 15.74
CA GLU A 117 0.78 6.84 15.82
C GLU A 117 0.76 7.73 14.57
N PHE A 118 1.94 8.09 14.05
CA PHE A 118 2.05 8.84 12.80
C PHE A 118 1.47 8.06 11.62
N ASP A 119 1.80 6.78 11.49
CA ASP A 119 1.27 5.94 10.42
C ASP A 119 -0.25 5.79 10.52
N ALA A 120 -0.78 5.57 11.73
CA ALA A 120 -2.23 5.54 11.94
C ALA A 120 -2.92 6.84 11.53
N ARG A 121 -2.35 8.00 11.88
CA ARG A 121 -2.86 9.32 11.47
C ARG A 121 -2.77 9.53 9.96
N ARG A 122 -1.69 9.07 9.33
CA ARG A 122 -1.48 9.17 7.88
C ARG A 122 -2.52 8.34 7.12
N VAL A 123 -2.72 7.09 7.52
CA VAL A 123 -3.74 6.20 6.93
C VAL A 123 -5.14 6.80 7.11
N ALA A 124 -5.48 7.31 8.30
CA ALA A 124 -6.75 7.97 8.54
C ALA A 124 -6.95 9.22 7.67
N ALA A 125 -5.91 10.03 7.48
CA ALA A 125 -5.96 11.21 6.61
C ALA A 125 -6.16 10.83 5.13
N ILE A 126 -5.48 9.79 4.65
CA ILE A 126 -5.67 9.26 3.30
C ILE A 126 -7.09 8.74 3.13
N ALA A 127 -7.61 7.97 4.09
CA ALA A 127 -8.97 7.44 4.05
C ALA A 127 -10.02 8.57 3.97
N LEU A 128 -9.88 9.62 4.77
CA LEU A 128 -10.76 10.79 4.72
C LEU A 128 -10.64 11.55 3.39
N SER A 129 -9.43 11.70 2.84
CA SER A 129 -9.22 12.32 1.53
C SER A 129 -9.92 11.51 0.44
N VAL A 130 -9.73 10.19 0.41
CA VAL A 130 -10.37 9.29 -0.54
C VAL A 130 -11.89 9.34 -0.38
N GLU A 131 -12.43 9.25 0.84
CA GLU A 131 -13.87 9.33 1.06
C GLU A 131 -14.47 10.65 0.55
N SER A 132 -13.79 11.77 0.79
CA SER A 132 -14.25 13.09 0.32
C SER A 132 -14.24 13.22 -1.21
N GLU A 133 -13.22 12.67 -1.89
CA GLU A 133 -13.08 12.71 -3.34
C GLU A 133 -14.11 11.78 -4.03
N TRP A 134 -14.38 10.63 -3.44
CA TRP A 134 -15.30 9.62 -3.99
C TRP A 134 -16.75 9.80 -3.56
N ALA A 135 -17.04 10.67 -2.59
CA ALA A 135 -18.41 10.89 -2.11
C ALA A 135 -19.37 11.30 -3.24
N SER A 136 -18.93 12.14 -4.17
CA SER A 136 -19.78 12.59 -5.29
C SER A 136 -20.01 11.48 -6.33
N PRO A 137 -18.97 10.82 -6.88
CA PRO A 137 -19.15 9.65 -7.73
C PRO A 137 -20.02 8.54 -7.11
N LEU A 138 -19.79 8.20 -5.83
CA LEU A 138 -20.53 7.15 -5.14
C LEU A 138 -22.01 7.51 -4.93
N ARG A 139 -22.35 8.79 -4.73
CA ARG A 139 -23.75 9.25 -4.74
C ARG A 139 -24.40 8.99 -6.10
N GLY A 140 -23.69 9.24 -7.19
CA GLY A 140 -24.16 8.95 -8.55
C GLY A 140 -24.40 7.45 -8.77
N VAL A 141 -23.46 6.61 -8.37
CA VAL A 141 -23.59 5.14 -8.47
C VAL A 141 -24.79 4.64 -7.66
N ARG A 142 -24.94 5.09 -6.41
CA ARG A 142 -26.08 4.71 -5.55
C ARG A 142 -27.42 5.18 -6.11
N ALA A 143 -27.46 6.36 -6.73
CA ALA A 143 -28.66 6.83 -7.41
C ALA A 143 -29.04 5.92 -8.58
N VAL A 144 -28.06 5.41 -9.34
CA VAL A 144 -28.30 4.45 -10.42
C VAL A 144 -28.70 3.07 -9.90
N GLU A 145 -28.05 2.56 -8.85
CA GLU A 145 -28.41 1.28 -8.20
C GLU A 145 -29.84 1.30 -7.66
N GLY A 146 -30.27 2.42 -7.08
CA GLY A 146 -31.65 2.61 -6.62
C GLY A 146 -32.71 2.48 -7.73
N LEU A 147 -32.33 2.66 -9.00
CA LEU A 147 -33.21 2.52 -10.16
C LEU A 147 -33.27 1.07 -10.69
N GLY A 148 -32.21 0.29 -10.45
CA GLY A 148 -32.07 -1.08 -10.97
C GLY A 148 -32.75 -2.17 -10.12
N GLY A 149 -33.20 -1.83 -8.90
CA GLY A 149 -33.70 -2.81 -7.92
C GLY A 149 -35.21 -3.05 -7.90
N GLY A 150 -36.03 -2.22 -8.55
CA GLY A 150 -37.49 -2.33 -8.46
C GLY A 150 -38.18 -1.79 -9.71
N SER A 151 -38.66 -2.71 -10.56
CA SER A 151 -39.64 -2.54 -11.64
C SER A 151 -39.81 -1.12 -12.24
N GLY A 152 -39.15 -0.84 -13.35
CA GLY A 152 -39.63 0.15 -14.33
C GLY A 152 -39.80 1.59 -13.83
N GLY A 153 -38.90 2.06 -12.97
CA GLY A 153 -38.86 3.46 -12.57
C GLY A 153 -38.60 4.39 -13.76
N ASP A 154 -39.50 5.35 -13.97
CA ASP A 154 -39.50 6.29 -15.09
C ASP A 154 -38.24 7.18 -15.06
N VAL A 155 -37.34 6.94 -16.02
CA VAL A 155 -36.05 7.65 -16.18
C VAL A 155 -36.26 9.17 -16.35
N GLY A 156 -37.46 9.60 -16.78
CA GLY A 156 -37.82 11.01 -16.94
C GLY A 156 -37.93 11.81 -15.64
N ALA A 157 -38.08 11.17 -14.47
CA ALA A 157 -38.16 11.89 -13.19
C ALA A 157 -36.80 12.44 -12.71
N LEU A 158 -35.68 11.89 -13.23
CA LEU A 158 -34.33 12.26 -12.82
C LEU A 158 -33.81 13.54 -13.48
N THR A 159 -34.33 13.90 -14.65
CA THR A 159 -33.97 15.14 -15.35
C THR A 159 -34.80 16.34 -14.90
N ALA A 160 -35.87 16.11 -14.11
CA ALA A 160 -36.80 17.14 -13.69
C ALA A 160 -36.49 17.75 -12.31
N ALA A 161 -35.51 17.21 -11.56
CA ALA A 161 -35.11 17.78 -10.27
C ALA A 161 -34.38 19.11 -10.47
N PRO A 162 -34.89 20.25 -9.95
CA PRO A 162 -34.25 21.54 -10.11
C PRO A 162 -33.06 21.66 -9.15
N GLY A 163 -31.85 21.59 -9.69
CA GLY A 163 -30.57 21.80 -9.00
C GLY A 163 -29.48 20.87 -9.54
N ASP A 164 -28.47 21.43 -10.21
CA ASP A 164 -27.28 20.75 -10.78
C ASP A 164 -27.52 19.28 -11.18
N SER A 165 -28.56 19.08 -11.99
CA SER A 165 -29.13 17.77 -12.26
C SER A 165 -28.21 16.97 -13.19
N PHE A 166 -27.87 15.78 -12.68
CA PHE A 166 -27.22 14.66 -13.32
C PHE A 166 -27.69 14.43 -14.78
N SER A 167 -26.92 14.90 -15.76
CA SER A 167 -27.20 14.68 -17.19
C SER A 167 -26.67 13.31 -17.63
N LEU A 168 -27.58 12.36 -17.86
CA LEU A 168 -27.25 11.08 -18.51
C LEU A 168 -26.73 11.28 -19.95
N ALA A 169 -27.14 12.38 -20.61
CA ALA A 169 -26.76 12.70 -21.98
C ALA A 169 -25.32 13.24 -22.10
N ASP A 170 -24.82 13.96 -21.08
CA ASP A 170 -23.42 14.42 -21.05
C ASP A 170 -22.44 13.33 -20.61
N GLY A 171 -22.95 12.15 -20.22
CA GLY A 171 -22.14 11.05 -19.74
C GLY A 171 -21.35 11.47 -18.51
N LEU A 172 -21.90 11.26 -17.32
CA LEU A 172 -21.21 11.46 -16.04
C LEU A 172 -19.77 10.88 -16.03
N TRP A 173 -19.59 9.79 -16.78
CA TRP A 173 -18.30 9.16 -17.03
C TRP A 173 -17.38 10.00 -17.93
N ARG A 174 -17.88 10.58 -19.04
CA ARG A 174 -17.09 11.26 -20.07
C ARG A 174 -16.37 12.52 -19.61
N HIS A 175 -16.90 13.26 -18.62
CA HIS A 175 -16.34 14.57 -18.25
C HIS A 175 -15.79 14.68 -16.82
N SER A 176 -16.31 13.91 -15.86
CA SER A 176 -15.90 14.05 -14.44
C SER A 176 -15.49 12.73 -13.78
N GLY A 177 -16.01 11.60 -14.26
CA GLY A 177 -15.71 10.29 -13.67
C GLY A 177 -14.29 9.80 -13.91
N TRP A 178 -13.76 9.91 -15.14
CA TRP A 178 -12.41 9.44 -15.47
C TRP A 178 -11.30 10.33 -14.92
N SER A 179 -11.47 11.66 -14.89
CA SER A 179 -10.43 12.57 -14.38
C SER A 179 -10.23 12.44 -12.87
N ALA A 180 -11.32 12.25 -12.10
CA ALA A 180 -11.24 11.92 -10.69
C ALA A 180 -10.56 10.56 -10.47
N LEU A 181 -10.78 9.60 -11.38
CA LEU A 181 -10.11 8.30 -11.36
C LEU A 181 -8.61 8.42 -11.61
N GLU A 182 -8.15 9.32 -12.48
CA GLU A 182 -6.72 9.57 -12.73
C GLU A 182 -6.02 10.15 -11.49
N GLY A 183 -6.65 11.10 -10.79
CA GLY A 183 -6.12 11.66 -9.55
C GLY A 183 -6.01 10.60 -8.45
N VAL A 184 -7.01 9.73 -8.34
CA VAL A 184 -6.99 8.62 -7.38
C VAL A 184 -6.01 7.56 -7.81
N GLN A 185 -5.92 7.23 -9.10
CA GLN A 185 -4.93 6.28 -9.62
C GLN A 185 -3.51 6.79 -9.41
N ALA A 186 -3.27 8.10 -9.53
CA ALA A 186 -1.99 8.72 -9.19
C ALA A 186 -1.68 8.57 -7.70
N LYS A 187 -2.64 8.86 -6.81
CA LYS A 187 -2.49 8.66 -5.35
C LYS A 187 -2.32 7.19 -4.95
N LEU A 188 -3.04 6.28 -5.61
CA LEU A 188 -2.92 4.83 -5.40
C LEU A 188 -1.59 4.29 -5.94
N ARG A 189 -1.02 4.88 -6.99
CA ARG A 189 0.35 4.57 -7.45
C ARG A 189 1.43 5.12 -6.54
N GLU A 190 1.13 6.18 -5.78
CA GLU A 190 2.01 6.70 -4.74
C GLU A 190 2.02 5.77 -3.50
N LEU A 191 1.04 4.88 -3.39
CA LEU A 191 0.87 3.90 -2.33
C LEU A 191 0.96 2.49 -2.93
N ASP A 192 2.18 2.00 -3.16
CA ASP A 192 2.46 0.70 -3.81
C ASP A 192 1.56 -0.44 -3.26
N GLU A 193 1.33 -0.47 -1.96
CA GLU A 193 0.48 -1.46 -1.26
C GLU A 193 -1.00 -1.42 -1.69
N LEU A 194 -1.53 -0.23 -1.96
CA LEU A 194 -2.91 -0.05 -2.43
C LEU A 194 -3.05 -0.45 -3.90
N SER A 195 -1.98 -0.29 -4.69
CA SER A 195 -1.93 -0.77 -6.08
C SER A 195 -1.98 -2.29 -6.15
N GLU A 196 -1.28 -2.99 -5.25
CA GLU A 196 -1.33 -4.45 -5.13
C GLU A 196 -2.72 -4.93 -4.69
N LEU A 197 -3.35 -4.23 -3.74
CA LEU A 197 -4.71 -4.53 -3.32
C LEU A 197 -5.70 -4.37 -4.49
N VAL A 198 -5.63 -3.27 -5.24
CA VAL A 198 -6.49 -3.05 -6.41
C VAL A 198 -6.23 -4.08 -7.50
N ALA A 199 -4.97 -4.48 -7.71
CA ALA A 199 -4.61 -5.57 -8.62
C ALA A 199 -5.21 -6.91 -8.17
N SER A 200 -5.17 -7.20 -6.86
CA SER A 200 -5.77 -8.42 -6.28
C SER A 200 -7.30 -8.43 -6.38
N LEU A 201 -7.96 -7.28 -6.19
CA LEU A 201 -9.42 -7.13 -6.35
C LEU A 201 -9.85 -7.19 -7.82
N GLY A 202 -9.00 -6.71 -8.72
CA GLY A 202 -9.20 -6.80 -10.18
C GLY A 202 -9.03 -8.22 -10.73
N GLN A 203 -8.28 -9.08 -10.03
CA GLN A 203 -8.25 -10.51 -10.30
C GLN A 203 -9.52 -11.16 -9.76
N ARG A 204 -10.61 -11.01 -10.51
CA ARG A 204 -11.83 -11.79 -10.30
C ARG A 204 -11.42 -13.27 -10.26
N ALA A 205 -11.62 -13.93 -9.11
CA ALA A 205 -11.36 -15.36 -8.95
C ALA A 205 -11.97 -16.10 -10.15
N ALA A 206 -11.11 -16.66 -10.99
CA ALA A 206 -11.56 -17.47 -12.11
C ALA A 206 -12.47 -18.56 -11.52
N PRO A 207 -13.70 -18.74 -12.02
CA PRO A 207 -14.59 -19.77 -11.48
C PRO A 207 -13.88 -21.11 -11.62
N GLU A 208 -13.44 -21.64 -10.47
CA GLU A 208 -12.89 -22.98 -10.36
C GLU A 208 -14.05 -23.95 -10.51
N GLY A 209 -14.39 -24.25 -11.76
CA GLY A 209 -15.63 -24.96 -12.03
C GLY A 209 -15.90 -25.19 -13.50
N THR A 210 -15.31 -26.28 -14.00
CA THR A 210 -15.76 -27.07 -15.17
C THR A 210 -15.71 -26.37 -16.54
N PRO A 211 -14.97 -26.90 -17.53
CA PRO A 211 -15.17 -26.48 -18.91
C PRO A 211 -16.61 -26.77 -19.31
N ILE A 212 -17.41 -25.72 -19.50
CA ILE A 212 -18.70 -25.83 -20.18
C ILE A 212 -18.38 -26.30 -21.59
N ARG A 213 -18.59 -27.59 -21.82
CA ARG A 213 -18.50 -28.24 -23.12
C ARG A 213 -19.47 -27.51 -24.05
N GLY A 214 -18.95 -26.60 -24.86
CA GLY A 214 -19.71 -26.01 -25.95
C GLY A 214 -20.28 -27.11 -26.85
N PRO A 215 -21.43 -26.89 -27.50
CA PRO A 215 -21.98 -27.85 -28.45
C PRO A 215 -20.93 -28.12 -29.53
N ALA A 216 -20.77 -29.41 -29.84
CA ALA A 216 -19.81 -29.93 -30.79
C ALA A 216 -19.73 -29.08 -32.06
N ALA A 217 -18.51 -28.65 -32.38
CA ALA A 217 -18.16 -28.14 -33.69
C ALA A 217 -18.61 -29.14 -34.76
N ALA A 218 -19.57 -28.71 -35.59
CA ALA A 218 -19.88 -29.38 -36.84
C ALA A 218 -18.64 -29.30 -37.76
N PRO A 219 -18.33 -30.35 -38.54
CA PRO A 219 -17.21 -30.34 -39.46
C PRO A 219 -17.42 -29.27 -40.54
N SER A 220 -16.53 -28.27 -40.54
CA SER A 220 -16.36 -27.29 -41.60
C SER A 220 -15.74 -27.98 -42.81
N ALA A 221 -16.58 -28.60 -43.63
CA ALA A 221 -16.16 -29.29 -44.85
C ALA A 221 -17.29 -29.32 -45.89
N ALA A 222 -17.70 -28.14 -46.37
CA ALA A 222 -18.31 -27.92 -47.68
C ALA A 222 -18.71 -26.45 -47.74
N LEU A 223 -17.98 -25.64 -48.52
CA LEU A 223 -18.41 -24.42 -49.23
C LEU A 223 -17.16 -23.59 -49.61
N SER A 224 -16.23 -24.24 -50.29
CA SER A 224 -15.25 -23.57 -51.15
C SER A 224 -15.34 -24.27 -52.49
N GLU A 225 -16.24 -23.82 -53.36
CA GLU A 225 -16.17 -23.88 -54.84
C GLU A 225 -17.44 -23.21 -55.42
N LEU A 226 -17.51 -21.88 -55.32
CA LEU A 226 -18.34 -21.10 -56.26
C LEU A 226 -17.39 -20.16 -57.01
N SER A 227 -17.12 -20.57 -58.24
CA SER A 227 -16.18 -19.97 -59.19
C SER A 227 -16.66 -18.60 -59.70
N PRO A 228 -15.80 -17.57 -59.82
CA PRO A 228 -16.22 -16.22 -60.23
C PRO A 228 -16.50 -16.02 -61.74
N ARG A 229 -16.69 -17.07 -62.54
CA ARG A 229 -16.65 -16.97 -64.02
C ARG A 229 -17.99 -16.87 -64.76
N GLU A 230 -19.14 -16.82 -64.08
CA GLU A 230 -20.45 -16.79 -64.78
C GLU A 230 -21.13 -15.40 -64.87
N LEU A 231 -20.50 -14.32 -64.40
CA LEU A 231 -21.06 -12.95 -64.51
C LEU A 231 -20.57 -12.21 -65.76
N SER A 232 -20.62 -12.84 -66.93
CA SER A 232 -20.34 -12.18 -68.22
C SER A 232 -21.22 -12.74 -69.32
N GLY A 233 -22.48 -12.32 -69.36
CA GLY A 233 -23.40 -12.78 -70.39
C GLY A 233 -24.80 -12.19 -70.34
N LEU A 234 -24.98 -10.92 -69.96
CA LEU A 234 -26.23 -10.18 -70.18
C LEU A 234 -25.91 -8.69 -70.43
N SER A 235 -25.62 -8.36 -71.69
CA SER A 235 -25.85 -7.04 -72.29
C SER A 235 -26.66 -7.23 -73.55
#